data_AF-A0A2Z2MBS6-F1
#
_entry.id   AF-A0A2Z2MBS6-F1
#
_cell.length_a   1.000
_cell.length_b   1.000
_cell.length_c   1.000
_cell.angle_alpha   90.00
_cell.angle_beta   90.00
_cell.angle_gamma   90.00
#
_symmetry.space_group_name_H-M   'P 1'
#
loop_
_entity.id
_entity.type
_entity.pdbx_description
1 polymer ?
#
loop_
_entity_poly.entity_id
_entity_poly.type
_entity_poly.pdbx_seq_one_letter_code
_entity_poly.pdbx_strand_id
1 'polypeptide(L)'
;MAIDVDIIQDVETFLKNLNGYELLSYAICNEECGAETYEWLADHVEGALAAEFMTLARERRKHAEQIRGLFKDLYPGMEPLKFNAPPLDTLPVCREMLKVGSVEEAIGMALLSEMIGRDVYRKLKRLTGEEKVAELFGKLAEIKEDAYERLLTLYNAAVEAGAARQV
;
A
#
# COMPACT_ATOMS: atom_id res chain seq x y z
N MET A 1 -2.51 15.31 -11.45
CA MET A 1 -1.76 14.65 -10.36
C MET A 1 -0.29 14.60 -10.77
N ALA A 2 0.59 15.38 -10.14
CA ALA A 2 2.03 15.31 -10.40
C ALA A 2 2.64 14.47 -9.28
N ILE A 3 3.02 13.23 -9.60
CA ILE A 3 3.77 12.38 -8.68
C ILE A 3 5.16 12.98 -8.55
N ASP A 4 5.60 13.19 -7.32
CA ASP A 4 6.92 13.75 -7.01
C ASP A 4 7.98 12.66 -7.25
N VAL A 5 8.48 12.58 -8.50
CA VAL A 5 9.40 11.51 -8.95
C VAL A 5 10.70 11.52 -8.13
N ASP A 6 11.11 12.70 -7.65
CA ASP A 6 12.31 12.87 -6.84
C ASP A 6 12.16 12.17 -5.48
N ILE A 7 10.98 12.26 -4.84
CA ILE A 7 10.68 11.53 -3.60
C ILE A 7 10.73 10.01 -3.82
N ILE A 8 10.23 9.52 -4.95
CA ILE A 8 10.29 8.09 -5.26
C ILE A 8 11.75 7.65 -5.40
N GLN A 9 12.58 8.39 -6.14
CA GLN A 9 14.00 8.07 -6.32
C GLN A 9 14.78 8.12 -5.01
N ASP A 10 14.48 9.07 -4.13
CA ASP A 10 15.12 9.19 -2.82
C ASP A 10 14.80 8.00 -1.91
N VAL A 11 13.53 7.59 -1.84
CA VAL A 11 13.19 6.41 -1.03
C VAL A 11 13.71 5.13 -1.68
N GLU A 12 13.71 5.02 -3.00
CA GLU A 12 14.35 3.88 -3.67
C GLU A 12 15.85 3.77 -3.36
N THR A 13 16.54 4.91 -3.28
CA THR A 13 17.96 4.97 -2.92
C THR A 13 18.17 4.62 -1.46
N PHE A 14 17.28 5.08 -0.58
CA PHE A 14 17.25 4.69 0.82
C PHE A 14 17.06 3.17 0.99
N LEU A 15 16.04 2.59 0.36
CA LEU A 15 15.70 1.15 0.46
C LEU A 15 16.81 0.23 -0.04
N LYS A 16 17.59 0.65 -1.05
CA LYS A 16 18.75 -0.13 -1.56
C LYS A 16 19.86 -0.33 -0.53
N ASN A 17 19.97 0.57 0.43
CA ASN A 17 21.01 0.52 1.45
C ASN A 17 20.57 -0.22 2.72
N LEU A 18 19.31 -0.67 2.78
CA LEU A 18 18.76 -1.36 3.94
C LEU A 18 19.02 -2.86 3.89
N ASN A 19 19.33 -3.45 5.04
CA ASN A 19 19.42 -4.90 5.22
C ASN A 19 18.03 -5.54 5.48
N GLY A 20 17.95 -6.87 5.53
CA GLY A 20 16.68 -7.59 5.71
C GLY A 20 15.89 -7.19 6.96
N TYR A 21 16.56 -6.90 8.07
CA TYR A 21 15.95 -6.44 9.32
C TYR A 21 15.32 -5.04 9.15
N GLU A 22 16.05 -4.13 8.50
CA GLU A 22 15.57 -2.78 8.18
C GLU A 22 14.42 -2.81 7.17
N LEU A 23 14.48 -3.66 6.16
CA LEU A 23 13.43 -3.82 5.14
C LEU A 23 12.13 -4.36 5.72
N LEU A 24 12.19 -5.38 6.59
CA LEU A 24 10.99 -5.89 7.26
C LEU A 24 10.39 -4.85 8.19
N SER A 25 11.24 -4.14 8.93
CA SER A 25 10.80 -3.05 9.82
C SER A 25 10.11 -1.92 9.04
N TYR A 26 10.66 -1.54 7.88
CA TYR A 26 10.02 -0.59 6.97
C TYR A 26 8.67 -1.12 6.44
N ALA A 27 8.62 -2.38 6.00
CA ALA A 27 7.41 -2.98 5.45
C ALA A 27 6.26 -3.05 6.48
N ILE A 28 6.57 -3.32 7.75
CA ILE A 28 5.57 -3.29 8.84
C ILE A 28 4.95 -1.89 8.95
N CYS A 29 5.81 -0.86 9.04
CA CYS A 29 5.35 0.53 9.12
C CYS A 29 4.49 0.89 7.90
N ASN A 30 4.92 0.46 6.71
CA ASN A 30 4.22 0.73 5.47
C ASN A 30 2.82 0.10 5.41
N GLU A 31 2.66 -1.15 5.85
CA GLU A 31 1.33 -1.78 5.94
C GLU A 31 0.44 -1.15 7.01
N GLU A 32 1.00 -0.76 8.16
CA GLU A 32 0.24 -0.11 9.23
C GLU A 32 -0.29 1.27 8.81
N CYS A 33 0.55 2.12 8.23
CA CYS A 33 0.12 3.40 7.68
C CYS A 33 -0.85 3.23 6.50
N GLY A 34 -0.67 2.18 5.69
CA GLY A 34 -1.60 1.83 4.62
C GLY A 34 -2.99 1.47 5.14
N ALA A 35 -3.07 0.74 6.26
CA ALA A 35 -4.34 0.42 6.90
C ALA A 35 -5.05 1.70 7.39
N GLU A 36 -4.34 2.58 8.09
CA GLU A 36 -4.88 3.86 8.58
C GLU A 36 -5.39 4.74 7.43
N THR A 37 -4.67 4.76 6.31
CA THR A 37 -5.06 5.48 5.10
C THR A 37 -6.39 4.97 4.54
N TYR A 38 -6.56 3.65 4.46
CA TYR A 38 -7.80 3.06 3.96
C TYR A 38 -8.99 3.22 4.92
N GLU A 39 -8.76 3.19 6.22
CA GLU A 39 -9.82 3.53 7.19
C GLU A 39 -10.28 4.97 7.03
N TRP A 40 -9.33 5.89 6.91
CA TRP A 40 -9.66 7.28 6.66
C TRP A 40 -10.46 7.42 5.36
N LEU A 41 -10.06 6.75 4.28
CA LEU A 41 -10.82 6.79 3.03
C LEU A 41 -12.23 6.21 3.19
N ALA A 42 -12.38 5.13 3.95
CA ALA A 42 -13.69 4.53 4.22
C ALA A 42 -14.63 5.46 4.98
N ASP A 43 -14.11 6.29 5.88
CA ASP A 43 -14.89 7.29 6.63
C ASP A 43 -15.36 8.48 5.75
N HIS A 44 -14.78 8.64 4.55
CA HIS A 44 -15.04 9.77 3.65
C HIS A 44 -15.80 9.39 2.37
N VAL A 45 -16.20 8.12 2.23
CA VAL A 45 -17.02 7.62 1.12
C VAL A 45 -18.18 6.77 1.65
N GLU A 46 -19.18 6.50 0.81
CA GLU A 46 -20.36 5.74 1.21
C GLU A 46 -20.53 4.44 0.40
N GLY A 47 -21.38 3.55 0.92
CA GLY A 47 -21.86 2.37 0.21
C GLY A 47 -20.79 1.29 0.01
N ALA A 48 -20.82 0.63 -1.15
CA ALA A 48 -19.95 -0.50 -1.44
C ALA A 48 -18.45 -0.13 -1.44
N LEU A 49 -18.10 1.11 -1.78
CA LEU A 49 -16.72 1.55 -1.79
C LEU A 49 -16.14 1.68 -0.37
N ALA A 50 -16.92 2.18 0.58
CA ALA A 50 -16.52 2.25 1.98
C ALA A 50 -16.23 0.84 2.54
N ALA A 51 -17.08 -0.13 2.17
CA ALA A 51 -16.90 -1.52 2.57
C ALA A 51 -15.62 -2.15 1.96
N GLU A 52 -15.30 -1.83 0.71
CA GLU A 52 -14.06 -2.28 0.06
C GLU A 52 -12.82 -1.67 0.74
N PHE A 53 -12.82 -0.36 1.01
CA PHE A 53 -11.72 0.29 1.72
C PHE A 53 -11.52 -0.28 3.13
N MET A 54 -12.59 -0.53 3.88
CA MET A 54 -12.48 -1.23 5.17
C MET A 54 -11.94 -2.66 5.01
N THR A 55 -12.20 -3.32 3.88
CA THR A 55 -11.63 -4.64 3.58
C THR A 55 -10.14 -4.55 3.33
N LEU A 56 -9.70 -3.60 2.49
CA LEU A 56 -8.28 -3.34 2.25
C LEU A 56 -7.54 -2.95 3.53
N ALA A 57 -8.14 -2.13 4.40
CA ALA A 57 -7.56 -1.80 5.70
C ALA A 57 -7.31 -3.04 6.58
N ARG A 58 -8.26 -3.97 6.63
CA ARG A 58 -8.10 -5.24 7.36
C ARG A 58 -7.03 -6.14 6.74
N GLU A 59 -6.96 -6.21 5.41
CA GLU A 59 -5.92 -6.96 4.70
C GLU A 59 -4.54 -6.41 5.01
N ARG A 60 -4.36 -5.08 4.94
CA ARG A 60 -3.12 -4.39 5.31
C ARG A 60 -2.65 -4.74 6.73
N ARG A 61 -3.55 -4.69 7.72
CA ARG A 61 -3.20 -5.08 9.10
C ARG A 61 -2.77 -6.54 9.21
N LYS A 62 -3.47 -7.44 8.53
CA LYS A 62 -3.10 -8.85 8.51
C LYS A 62 -1.71 -9.05 7.89
N HIS A 63 -1.36 -8.30 6.86
CA HIS A 63 -0.02 -8.34 6.30
C HIS A 63 1.03 -7.80 7.28
N ALA A 64 0.76 -6.70 7.98
CA ALA A 64 1.64 -6.20 9.03
C ALA A 64 1.90 -7.28 10.11
N GLU A 65 0.86 -8.00 10.53
CA GLU A 65 0.98 -9.13 11.46
C GLU A 65 1.83 -10.28 10.90
N GLN A 66 1.64 -10.63 9.61
CA GLN A 66 2.45 -11.65 8.94
C GLN A 66 3.92 -11.26 8.87
N ILE A 67 4.22 -10.00 8.52
CA ILE A 67 5.58 -9.48 8.46
C ILE A 67 6.19 -9.46 9.87
N ARG A 68 5.44 -9.04 10.90
CA ARG A 68 5.85 -9.10 12.31
C ARG A 68 6.14 -10.54 12.77
N GLY A 69 5.36 -11.51 12.32
CA GLY A 69 5.61 -12.93 12.56
C GLY A 69 6.97 -13.37 12.00
N LEU A 70 7.20 -13.12 10.70
CA LEU A 70 8.48 -13.44 10.06
C LEU A 70 9.65 -12.70 10.71
N PHE A 71 9.45 -11.45 11.10
CA PHE A 71 10.47 -10.66 11.80
C PHE A 71 10.89 -11.31 13.11
N LYS A 72 9.92 -11.75 13.93
CA LYS A 72 10.21 -12.43 15.21
C LYS A 72 10.96 -13.76 15.01
N ASP A 73 10.65 -14.47 13.94
CA ASP A 73 11.31 -15.74 13.60
C ASP A 73 12.76 -15.54 13.14
N LEU A 74 13.03 -14.50 12.36
CA LEU A 74 14.36 -14.20 11.81
C LEU A 74 15.25 -13.44 12.81
N TYR A 75 14.66 -12.59 13.65
CA TYR A 75 15.35 -11.69 14.57
C TYR A 75 14.80 -11.84 16.01
N PRO A 76 14.96 -13.02 16.63
CA PRO A 76 14.36 -13.30 17.93
C PRO A 76 14.91 -12.36 19.01
N GLY A 77 13.99 -11.77 19.78
CA GLY A 77 14.33 -10.84 20.87
C GLY A 77 14.67 -9.40 20.41
N MET A 78 14.57 -9.11 19.11
CA MET A 78 14.67 -7.77 18.57
C MET A 78 13.26 -7.17 18.35
N GLU A 79 13.19 -5.84 18.32
CA GLU A 79 11.98 -5.10 17.97
C GLU A 79 12.16 -4.41 16.61
N PRO A 80 11.11 -4.30 15.78
CA PRO A 80 11.19 -3.57 14.51
C PRO A 80 11.65 -2.13 14.72
N LEU A 81 12.49 -1.64 13.81
CA LEU A 81 12.86 -0.23 13.80
C LEU A 81 11.63 0.64 13.54
N LYS A 82 11.56 1.76 14.24
CA LYS A 82 10.60 2.82 13.92
C LYS A 82 11.17 3.66 12.78
N PHE A 83 10.64 3.48 11.58
CA PHE A 83 10.96 4.35 10.45
C PHE A 83 10.14 5.64 10.53
N ASN A 84 10.81 6.78 10.45
CA ASN A 84 10.18 8.06 10.14
C ASN A 84 10.31 8.36 8.63
N ALA A 85 10.08 7.33 7.81
CA ALA A 85 10.08 7.45 6.36
C ALA A 85 8.62 7.45 5.89
N PRO A 86 8.25 8.32 4.93
CA PRO A 86 6.88 8.34 4.43
C PRO A 86 6.54 7.00 3.76
N PRO A 87 5.33 6.45 3.96
CA PRO A 87 4.98 5.16 3.41
C PRO A 87 4.75 5.32 1.91
N LEU A 88 5.63 4.74 1.10
CA LEU A 88 5.73 5.04 -0.33
C LEU A 88 4.44 4.87 -1.12
N ASP A 89 3.67 3.85 -0.79
CA ASP A 89 2.42 3.53 -1.45
C ASP A 89 1.24 4.35 -0.91
N THR A 90 1.37 4.93 0.27
CA THR A 90 0.36 5.84 0.84
C THR A 90 0.66 7.31 0.54
N LEU A 91 1.90 7.66 0.19
CA LEU A 91 2.32 9.03 -0.15
C LEU A 91 1.38 9.76 -1.13
N PRO A 92 0.94 9.14 -2.24
CA PRO A 92 -0.01 9.77 -3.15
C PRO A 92 -1.36 10.05 -2.50
N VAL A 93 -1.76 9.20 -1.55
CA VAL A 93 -3.00 9.35 -0.79
C VAL A 93 -2.84 10.43 0.27
N CYS A 94 -1.77 10.41 1.09
CA CYS A 94 -1.53 11.39 2.15
C CYS A 94 -1.39 12.84 1.67
N ARG A 95 -0.82 13.07 0.48
CA ARG A 95 -0.68 14.43 -0.08
C ARG A 95 -1.99 15.00 -0.61
N GLU A 96 -2.94 14.15 -0.98
CA GLU A 96 -4.21 14.50 -1.64
C GLU A 96 -5.45 14.22 -0.77
N MET A 97 -5.30 13.63 0.43
CA MET A 97 -6.35 13.44 1.45
C MET A 97 -7.14 14.73 1.75
N LEU A 98 -6.59 15.92 1.49
CA LEU A 98 -7.27 17.20 1.68
C LEU A 98 -8.16 17.64 0.50
N LYS A 99 -8.21 16.90 -0.62
CA LYS A 99 -8.85 17.34 -1.88
C LYS A 99 -9.78 16.33 -2.53
N VAL A 100 -9.98 15.15 -1.94
CA VAL A 100 -10.87 14.12 -2.49
C VAL A 100 -12.30 14.67 -2.53
N GLY A 101 -12.76 15.04 -3.73
CA GLY A 101 -14.09 15.61 -3.95
C GLY A 101 -15.05 14.62 -4.59
N SER A 102 -14.55 13.51 -5.15
CA SER A 102 -15.38 12.49 -5.80
C SER A 102 -14.97 11.04 -5.53
N VAL A 103 -15.90 10.13 -5.79
CA VAL A 103 -15.73 8.68 -5.70
C VAL A 103 -14.65 8.19 -6.68
N GLU A 104 -14.61 8.75 -7.88
CA GLU A 104 -13.63 8.43 -8.92
C GLU A 104 -12.21 8.82 -8.50
N GLU A 105 -12.04 9.97 -7.84
CA GLU A 105 -10.76 10.40 -7.28
C GLU A 105 -10.30 9.46 -6.16
N ALA A 106 -11.21 9.05 -5.27
CA ALA A 106 -10.91 8.12 -4.18
C ALA A 106 -10.44 6.75 -4.71
N ILE A 107 -11.13 6.19 -5.72
CA ILE A 107 -10.74 4.91 -6.34
C ILE A 107 -9.43 5.08 -7.13
N GLY A 108 -9.25 6.18 -7.85
CA GLY A 108 -8.01 6.48 -8.58
C GLY A 108 -6.78 6.53 -7.67
N MET A 109 -6.93 7.11 -6.47
CA MET A 109 -5.87 7.10 -5.46
C MET A 109 -5.59 5.71 -4.91
N ALA A 110 -6.62 4.91 -4.63
CA ALA A 110 -6.45 3.53 -4.17
C ALA A 110 -5.74 2.67 -5.23
N LEU A 111 -6.09 2.81 -6.51
CA LEU A 111 -5.40 2.16 -7.64
C LEU A 111 -3.92 2.53 -7.69
N LEU A 112 -3.62 3.83 -7.58
CA LEU A 112 -2.25 4.30 -7.57
C LEU A 112 -1.47 3.74 -6.37
N SER A 113 -2.10 3.69 -5.19
CA SER A 113 -1.52 3.12 -3.98
C SER A 113 -1.17 1.65 -4.14
N GLU A 114 -2.11 0.81 -4.59
CA GLU A 114 -1.87 -0.62 -4.77
C GLU A 114 -0.81 -0.89 -5.85
N MET A 115 -0.80 -0.13 -6.94
CA MET A 115 0.23 -0.23 -7.99
C MET A 115 1.63 0.10 -7.44
N ILE A 116 1.78 1.17 -6.67
CA ILE A 116 3.06 1.54 -6.06
C ILE A 116 3.47 0.49 -5.03
N GLY A 117 2.55 0.04 -4.17
CA GLY A 117 2.81 -0.98 -3.16
C GLY A 117 3.32 -2.28 -3.78
N ARG A 118 2.70 -2.73 -4.87
CA ARG A 118 3.17 -3.88 -5.65
C ARG A 118 4.61 -3.70 -6.12
N ASP A 119 4.92 -2.56 -6.72
CA ASP A 119 6.24 -2.31 -7.29
C ASP A 119 7.32 -2.15 -6.22
N VAL A 120 6.97 -1.56 -5.07
CA VAL A 120 7.79 -1.55 -3.85
C VAL A 120 8.09 -2.98 -3.42
N TYR A 121 7.09 -3.84 -3.23
CA TYR A 121 7.33 -5.22 -2.81
C TYR A 121 8.13 -6.05 -3.82
N ARG A 122 7.87 -5.90 -5.13
CA ARG A 122 8.69 -6.53 -6.18
C ARG A 122 10.14 -6.06 -6.11
N LYS A 123 10.38 -4.81 -5.74
CA LYS A 123 11.73 -4.27 -5.56
C LYS A 123 12.38 -4.78 -4.28
N LEU A 124 11.67 -4.77 -3.14
CA LEU A 124 12.16 -5.30 -1.88
C LEU A 124 12.54 -6.78 -1.99
N LYS A 125 11.74 -7.58 -2.71
CA LYS A 125 12.07 -8.97 -3.07
C LYS A 125 13.43 -9.11 -3.77
N ARG A 126 13.80 -8.16 -4.63
CA ARG A 126 15.08 -8.19 -5.37
C ARG A 126 16.27 -7.67 -4.56
N LEU A 127 16.01 -6.86 -3.54
CA LEU A 127 17.05 -6.23 -2.73
C LEU A 127 17.43 -7.07 -1.50
N THR A 128 16.48 -7.84 -0.97
CA THR A 128 16.75 -8.71 0.17
C THR A 128 17.66 -9.88 -0.22
N GLY A 129 18.66 -10.16 0.62
CA GLY A 129 19.49 -11.37 0.52
C GLY A 129 18.87 -12.60 1.22
N GLU A 130 17.79 -12.41 1.97
CA GLU A 130 17.13 -13.45 2.75
C GLU A 130 15.98 -14.10 1.96
N GLU A 131 16.09 -15.40 1.66
CA GLU A 131 15.14 -16.11 0.79
C GLU A 131 13.70 -16.07 1.32
N LYS A 132 13.51 -16.29 2.64
CA LYS A 132 12.18 -16.21 3.28
C LYS A 132 11.55 -14.83 3.17
N VAL A 133 12.37 -13.78 3.25
CA VAL A 133 11.93 -12.39 3.10
C VAL A 133 11.56 -12.12 1.63
N ALA A 134 12.34 -12.63 0.69
CA ALA A 134 12.06 -12.52 -0.74
C ALA A 134 10.73 -13.20 -1.12
N GLU A 135 10.46 -14.38 -0.55
CA GLU A 135 9.21 -15.11 -0.75
C GLU A 135 8.00 -14.32 -0.22
N LEU A 136 8.09 -13.80 1.00
CA LEU A 136 7.01 -12.99 1.59
C LEU A 136 6.72 -11.74 0.76
N PHE A 137 7.75 -10.98 0.38
CA PHE A 137 7.58 -9.80 -0.47
C PHE A 137 7.03 -10.16 -1.85
N GLY A 138 7.36 -11.33 -2.39
CA GLY A 138 6.73 -11.85 -3.61
C GLY A 138 5.22 -12.03 -3.46
N LYS A 139 4.80 -12.72 -2.40
CA LYS A 139 3.36 -12.95 -2.11
C LYS A 139 2.62 -11.64 -1.87
N LEU A 140 3.22 -10.70 -1.13
CA LEU A 140 2.61 -9.39 -0.89
C LEU A 140 2.44 -8.62 -2.20
N ALA A 141 3.41 -8.67 -3.12
CA ALA A 141 3.27 -8.04 -4.43
C ALA A 141 2.12 -8.65 -5.26
N GLU A 142 1.91 -9.97 -5.20
CA GLU A 142 0.79 -10.63 -5.87
C GLU A 142 -0.55 -10.18 -5.28
N ILE A 143 -0.66 -10.12 -3.95
CA ILE A 143 -1.87 -9.64 -3.26
C ILE A 143 -2.20 -8.18 -3.65
N LYS A 144 -1.17 -7.33 -3.81
CA LYS A 144 -1.35 -5.95 -4.29
C LYS A 144 -1.88 -5.88 -5.72
N GLU A 145 -1.42 -6.76 -6.60
CA GLU A 145 -1.92 -6.85 -7.96
C GLU A 145 -3.40 -7.27 -7.98
N ASP A 146 -3.76 -8.29 -7.19
CA ASP A 146 -5.15 -8.73 -7.07
C ASP A 146 -6.06 -7.61 -6.54
N ALA A 147 -5.59 -6.84 -5.55
CA ALA A 147 -6.31 -5.67 -5.03
C ALA A 147 -6.49 -4.58 -6.09
N TYR A 148 -5.45 -4.30 -6.87
CA TYR A 148 -5.50 -3.36 -7.98
C TYR A 148 -6.56 -3.76 -9.02
N GLU A 149 -6.61 -5.03 -9.43
CA GLU A 149 -7.60 -5.50 -10.42
C GLU A 149 -9.04 -5.42 -9.90
N ARG A 150 -9.27 -5.72 -8.62
CA ARG A 150 -10.59 -5.53 -7.97
C ARG A 150 -11.01 -4.07 -8.00
N LEU A 151 -10.12 -3.16 -7.59
CA LEU A 151 -10.38 -1.72 -7.59
C LEU A 151 -10.62 -1.18 -9.01
N LEU A 152 -9.93 -1.73 -10.02
CA LEU A 152 -10.08 -1.30 -11.41
C LEU A 152 -11.44 -1.69 -11.97
N THR A 153 -11.94 -2.87 -11.57
CA THR A 153 -13.28 -3.32 -11.90
C THR A 153 -14.34 -2.38 -11.32
N LEU A 154 -14.17 -1.97 -10.06
CA LEU A 154 -15.05 -0.99 -9.40
C LEU A 154 -14.98 0.39 -10.05
N TYR A 155 -13.78 0.85 -10.42
CA TYR A 155 -13.57 2.10 -11.12
C TYR A 155 -14.33 2.15 -12.45
N ASN A 156 -14.15 1.12 -13.27
CA ASN A 156 -14.81 1.03 -14.57
C ASN A 156 -16.33 1.03 -14.43
N ALA A 157 -16.87 0.26 -13.48
CA ALA A 157 -18.31 0.26 -13.19
C ALA A 157 -18.82 1.63 -12.71
N ALA A 158 -18.05 2.36 -11.90
CA ALA A 158 -18.41 3.70 -11.44
C ALA A 158 -18.44 4.71 -12.60
N VAL A 159 -17.45 4.67 -13.49
CA VAL A 159 -17.37 5.53 -14.68
C VAL A 159 -18.54 5.25 -15.65
N GLU A 160 -18.84 3.98 -15.91
CA GLU A 160 -19.98 3.59 -16.76
C GLU A 160 -21.33 4.02 -16.17
N ALA A 161 -21.53 3.86 -14.85
CA ALA A 161 -22.73 4.31 -14.16
C ALA A 161 -22.88 5.84 -14.13
N GLY A 162 -21.75 6.57 -14.03
CA GLY A 162 -21.72 8.04 -14.11
C GLY A 162 -22.08 8.55 -15.51
N ALA A 163 -21.59 7.88 -16.57
CA ALA A 163 -21.94 8.20 -17.96
C ALA A 163 -23.43 7.94 -18.25
N ALA A 164 -24.01 6.88 -17.69
CA ALA A 164 -25.43 6.55 -17.87
C ALA A 164 -26.41 7.51 -17.16
N ARG A 165 -25.95 8.29 -16.17
CA ARG A 165 -26.78 9.31 -15.48
C ARG A 165 -26.80 10.67 -16.20
N GLN A 166 -25.97 10.86 -17.22
CA GLN A 166 -25.89 12.10 -18.01
C GLN A 166 -26.61 12.00 -19.38
N VAL A 167 -27.31 10.89 -19.64
CA VAL A 167 -28.11 10.65 -20.87
C VAL A 167 -29.60 10.65 -20.56
#